data_AF-R5VYH2-F1
#
_entry.id   AF-R5VYH2-F1
#
_cell.length_a   1.000
_cell.length_b   1.000
_cell.length_c   1.000
_cell.angle_alpha   90.00
_cell.angle_beta   90.00
_cell.angle_gamma   90.00
#
_symmetry.space_group_name_H-M   'P 1'
#
loop_
_entity.id
_entity.type
_entity.pdbx_description
1 polymer ?
#
loop_
_entity_poly.entity_id
_entity_poly.type
_entity_poly.pdbx_seq_one_letter_code
_entity_poly.pdbx_strand_id
1 'polypeptide(L)'
;MPTIDNLVVLAHFFNISIEDLLCLYDQIEIDPKNIFKYHRREFIVNKICKGELHLNLTDVFHQFTKQERFLILYSFKNNHIPIEESLFSKLTFEEQVLIGGKNK
;
A
#
# COMPACT_ATOMS: atom_id res chain seq x y z
N MET A 1 -4.44 -33.74 3.43
CA MET A 1 -4.35 -32.35 2.93
C MET A 1 -5.18 -31.46 3.83
N PRO A 2 -4.74 -30.23 4.13
CA PRO A 2 -5.61 -29.24 4.77
C PRO A 2 -6.82 -28.94 3.89
N THR A 3 -7.99 -28.71 4.50
CA THR A 3 -9.21 -28.27 3.79
C THR A 3 -9.14 -26.77 3.49
N ILE A 4 -10.00 -26.29 2.59
CA ILE A 4 -10.14 -24.85 2.31
C ILE A 4 -10.52 -24.10 3.60
N ASP A 5 -11.41 -24.65 4.41
CA ASP A 5 -11.81 -24.05 5.69
C ASP A 5 -10.62 -23.89 6.64
N ASN A 6 -9.74 -24.91 6.72
CA ASN A 6 -8.54 -24.81 7.55
C ASN A 6 -7.60 -23.71 7.04
N LEU A 7 -7.49 -23.51 5.72
CA LEU A 7 -6.69 -22.43 5.15
C LEU A 7 -7.28 -21.05 5.44
N VAL A 8 -8.61 -20.90 5.37
CA VAL A 8 -9.30 -19.64 5.68
C VAL A 8 -9.13 -19.27 7.16
N VAL A 9 -9.24 -20.25 8.06
CA VAL A 9 -9.04 -20.03 9.50
C VAL A 9 -7.60 -19.63 9.81
N LEU A 10 -6.62 -20.30 9.19
CA LEU A 10 -5.20 -19.97 9.38
C LEU A 10 -4.86 -18.59 8.80
N ALA A 11 -5.37 -18.25 7.62
CA ALA A 11 -5.20 -16.93 7.01
C ALA A 11 -5.71 -15.82 7.94
N HIS A 12 -6.90 -16.00 8.52
CA HIS A 12 -7.42 -15.09 9.56
C HIS A 12 -6.52 -15.04 10.80
N PHE A 13 -6.09 -16.20 11.31
CA PHE A 13 -5.27 -16.28 12.52
C PHE A 13 -3.95 -15.51 12.39
N PHE A 14 -3.31 -15.59 11.22
CA PHE A 14 -2.06 -14.90 10.94
C PHE A 14 -2.25 -13.49 10.34
N ASN A 15 -3.49 -13.02 10.21
CA ASN A 15 -3.82 -11.73 9.59
C ASN A 15 -3.21 -11.57 8.18
N ILE A 16 -3.25 -12.66 7.40
CA ILE A 16 -2.75 -12.72 6.03
C ILE A 16 -3.94 -12.95 5.10
N SER A 17 -4.00 -12.25 3.96
CA SER A 17 -5.09 -12.48 3.00
C SER A 17 -4.89 -13.81 2.25
N ILE A 18 -5.96 -14.38 1.68
CA ILE A 18 -5.82 -15.54 0.78
C ILE A 18 -4.91 -15.21 -0.40
N GLU A 19 -4.95 -13.97 -0.87
CA GLU A 19 -4.11 -13.49 -1.96
C GLU A 19 -2.64 -13.44 -1.55
N ASP A 20 -2.32 -13.00 -0.34
CA ASP A 20 -0.97 -13.10 0.22
C ASP A 20 -0.51 -14.56 0.36
N LEU A 21 -1.41 -15.48 0.73
CA LEU A 21 -1.11 -16.92 0.84
C LEU A 21 -0.79 -17.54 -0.53
N LEU A 22 -1.57 -17.17 -1.56
CA LEU A 22 -1.38 -17.64 -2.93
C LEU A 22 -0.12 -17.06 -3.56
N CYS A 23 0.22 -15.81 -3.23
CA CYS A 23 1.39 -15.11 -3.78
C CYS A 23 2.64 -15.18 -2.88
N LEU A 24 2.72 -16.14 -1.94
CA LEU A 24 3.84 -16.26 -0.97
C LEU A 24 5.23 -16.34 -1.62
N TYR A 25 5.32 -16.83 -2.87
CA TYR A 25 6.57 -17.02 -3.60
C TYR A 25 6.61 -16.30 -4.94
N ASP A 26 5.56 -15.53 -5.28
CA ASP A 26 5.51 -14.82 -6.55
C ASP A 26 6.35 -13.55 -6.48
N GLN A 27 7.14 -13.31 -7.52
CA GLN A 27 7.70 -11.98 -7.73
C GLN A 27 6.55 -11.05 -8.11
N ILE A 28 6.33 -10.01 -7.32
CA ILE A 28 5.29 -9.01 -7.59
C ILE A 28 5.64 -8.31 -8.92
N GLU A 29 4.87 -8.62 -9.97
CA GLU A 29 5.02 -7.97 -11.27
C GLU A 29 4.29 -6.62 -11.23
N ILE A 30 5.03 -5.52 -11.34
CA ILE A 30 4.47 -4.17 -11.36
C ILE A 30 4.62 -3.57 -12.76
N ASP A 31 3.49 -3.25 -13.40
CA ASP A 31 3.44 -2.41 -14.59
C ASP A 31 3.40 -0.93 -14.15
N PRO A 32 4.43 -0.10 -14.44
CA PRO A 32 4.47 1.29 -13.99
C PRO A 32 3.29 2.14 -14.49
N LYS A 33 2.68 1.75 -15.62
CA LYS A 33 1.52 2.46 -16.18
C LYS A 33 0.21 2.14 -15.46
N ASN A 34 0.15 0.96 -14.84
CA ASN A 34 -0.97 0.52 -14.03
C ASN A 34 -0.50 -0.47 -12.97
N ILE A 35 -0.17 0.03 -11.78
CA ILE A 35 0.37 -0.79 -10.68
C ILE A 35 -0.65 -1.82 -10.14
N PHE A 36 -1.91 -1.73 -10.57
CA PHE A 36 -3.01 -2.64 -10.20
C PHE A 36 -3.39 -3.62 -11.31
N LYS A 37 -2.60 -3.69 -12.39
CA LYS A 37 -2.95 -4.50 -13.58
C LYS A 37 -3.09 -5.99 -13.27
N TYR A 38 -2.24 -6.52 -12.41
CA TYR A 38 -2.17 -7.95 -12.09
C TYR A 38 -2.56 -8.29 -10.65
N HIS A 39 -2.79 -7.27 -9.83
CA HIS A 39 -3.00 -7.42 -8.40
C HIS A 39 -4.18 -6.57 -7.93
N ARG A 40 -4.91 -7.07 -6.94
CA ARG A 40 -5.97 -6.30 -6.31
C ARG A 40 -5.41 -5.05 -5.64
N ARG A 41 -6.22 -4.00 -5.61
CA ARG A 41 -5.79 -2.69 -5.10
C ARG A 41 -5.44 -2.76 -3.63
N GLU A 42 -6.24 -3.48 -2.87
CA GLU A 42 -6.05 -3.69 -1.44
C GLU A 42 -4.72 -4.36 -1.14
N PHE A 43 -4.31 -5.34 -1.95
CA PHE A 43 -3.02 -6.02 -1.82
C PHE A 43 -1.86 -5.06 -2.02
N ILE A 44 -1.85 -4.31 -3.14
CA ILE A 44 -0.78 -3.34 -3.44
C ILE A 44 -0.68 -2.25 -2.37
N VAL A 45 -1.82 -1.69 -1.95
CA VAL A 45 -1.87 -0.66 -0.90
C VAL A 45 -1.36 -1.20 0.42
N ASN A 46 -1.76 -2.41 0.82
CA ASN A 46 -1.27 -3.04 2.06
C ASN A 46 0.24 -3.29 2.03
N LYS A 47 0.79 -3.75 0.90
CA LYS A 47 2.24 -3.96 0.73
C LYS A 47 3.02 -2.65 0.84
N ILE A 48 2.52 -1.56 0.25
CA ILE A 48 3.11 -0.22 0.40
C ILE A 48 3.04 0.24 1.87
N CYS A 49 1.87 0.10 2.51
CA CYS A 49 1.69 0.48 3.92
C CYS A 49 2.64 -0.28 4.86
N LYS A 50 2.96 -1.54 4.57
CA LYS A 50 3.90 -2.37 5.34
C LYS A 50 5.38 -2.13 4.97
N GLY A 51 5.67 -1.34 3.94
CA GLY A 51 7.04 -1.15 3.43
C GLY A 51 7.59 -2.37 2.67
N GLU A 52 6.74 -3.33 2.31
CA GLU A 52 7.11 -4.57 1.61
C GLU A 52 7.20 -4.38 0.08
N LEU A 53 6.67 -3.27 -0.44
CA LEU A 53 6.71 -2.92 -1.87
C LEU A 53 7.38 -1.57 -2.07
N HIS A 54 8.57 -1.58 -2.68
CA HIS A 54 9.35 -0.38 -2.95
C HIS A 54 8.97 0.17 -4.33
N LEU A 55 8.24 1.29 -4.34
CA LEU A 55 7.85 2.01 -5.56
C LEU A 55 8.14 3.50 -5.39
N ASN A 56 8.49 4.18 -6.48
CA ASN A 56 8.50 5.63 -6.48
C ASN A 56 7.06 6.15 -6.45
N LEU A 57 6.56 6.39 -5.23
CA LEU A 57 5.19 6.89 -5.04
C LEU A 57 4.94 8.20 -5.77
N THR A 58 5.96 9.06 -5.95
CA THR A 58 5.83 10.30 -6.72
C THR A 58 5.29 10.05 -8.13
N ASP A 59 5.70 8.95 -8.77
CA ASP A 59 5.35 8.63 -10.15
C ASP A 59 3.96 7.99 -10.26
N VAL A 60 3.59 7.18 -9.27
CA VAL A 60 2.37 6.35 -9.31
C VAL A 60 1.23 6.89 -8.45
N PHE A 61 1.43 7.98 -7.68
CA PHE A 61 0.44 8.49 -6.72
C PHE A 61 -0.93 8.84 -7.36
N HIS A 62 -0.92 9.22 -8.63
CA HIS A 62 -2.12 9.57 -9.40
C HIS A 62 -3.03 8.36 -9.69
N GLN A 63 -2.51 7.13 -9.56
CA GLN A 63 -3.27 5.90 -9.81
C GLN A 63 -4.12 5.48 -8.59
N PHE A 64 -3.87 6.06 -7.42
CA PHE A 64 -4.60 5.77 -6.19
C PHE A 64 -5.85 6.65 -6.06
N THR A 65 -6.90 6.08 -5.48
CA THR A 65 -8.07 6.83 -5.01
C THR A 65 -7.71 7.71 -3.81
N LYS A 66 -8.56 8.68 -3.49
CA LYS A 66 -8.38 9.52 -2.30
C LYS A 66 -8.28 8.67 -1.02
N GLN A 67 -9.15 7.68 -0.86
CA GLN A 67 -9.16 6.82 0.34
C GLN A 67 -7.85 6.05 0.51
N GLU A 68 -7.32 5.48 -0.58
CA GLU A 68 -6.05 4.74 -0.55
C GLU A 68 -4.86 5.66 -0.26
N ARG A 69 -4.84 6.87 -0.85
CA ARG A 69 -3.80 7.87 -0.56
C ARG A 69 -3.77 8.22 0.92
N PHE A 70 -4.92 8.45 1.54
CA PHE A 70 -5.02 8.69 2.98
C PHE A 70 -4.50 7.51 3.79
N LEU A 71 -4.85 6.28 3.41
CA LEU A 71 -4.39 5.08 4.12
C LEU A 71 -2.86 4.94 4.06
N ILE A 72 -2.26 5.15 2.88
CA ILE A 72 -0.81 5.09 2.67
C ILE A 72 -0.11 6.18 3.49
N LEU A 73 -0.56 7.43 3.38
CA LEU A 73 0.04 8.57 4.09
C LEU A 73 -0.10 8.44 5.61
N TYR A 74 -1.24 7.93 6.08
CA TYR A 74 -1.45 7.64 7.51
C TYR A 74 -0.49 6.56 8.00
N SER A 75 -0.30 5.48 7.23
CA SER A 75 0.69 4.45 7.56
C SER A 75 2.10 5.03 7.62
N PHE A 76 2.48 5.88 6.65
CA PHE A 76 3.80 6.48 6.60
C PHE A 76 4.06 7.37 7.82
N LYS A 77 3.07 8.18 8.20
CA LYS A 77 3.13 8.99 9.42
C LYS A 77 3.35 8.13 10.66
N ASN A 78 2.56 7.06 10.82
CA ASN A 78 2.62 6.21 12.02
C ASN A 78 3.92 5.39 12.10
N ASN A 79 4.46 5.00 10.96
CA ASN A 79 5.71 4.24 10.86
C ASN A 79 6.95 5.14 10.71
N HIS A 80 6.80 6.46 10.85
CA HIS A 80 7.86 7.46 10.66
C HIS A 80 8.63 7.32 9.32
N ILE A 81 7.94 6.90 8.26
CA ILE A 81 8.50 6.81 6.91
C ILE A 81 8.59 8.23 6.34
N PRO A 82 9.79 8.71 5.95
CA PRO A 82 9.96 10.05 5.40
C PRO A 82 9.26 10.17 4.04
N ILE A 83 8.57 11.29 3.83
CA ILE A 83 7.93 11.64 2.57
C ILE A 83 8.86 12.56 1.79
N GLU A 84 9.16 12.18 0.55
CA GLU A 84 9.96 13.00 -0.36
C GLU A 84 9.24 14.31 -0.70
N GLU A 85 10.00 15.40 -0.87
CA GLU A 85 9.47 16.72 -1.21
C GLU A 85 8.69 16.72 -2.55
N SER A 86 9.16 15.90 -3.50
CA SER A 86 8.51 15.68 -4.79
C SER A 86 7.11 15.07 -4.64
N LEU A 87 6.91 14.14 -3.70
CA LEU A 87 5.61 13.59 -3.39
C LEU A 87 4.76 14.60 -2.62
N PHE A 88 5.35 15.30 -1.64
CA PHE A 88 4.66 16.30 -0.83
C PHE A 88 3.98 17.39 -1.69
N SER A 89 4.67 17.87 -2.72
CA SER A 89 4.15 18.88 -3.65
C SER A 89 2.92 18.44 -4.45
N LYS A 90 2.67 17.12 -4.57
CA LYS A 90 1.51 16.53 -5.27
C LYS A 90 0.34 16.20 -4.33
N LEU A 91 0.51 16.42 -3.03
CA LEU A 91 -0.53 16.18 -2.04
C LEU A 91 -1.56 17.31 -2.04
N THR A 92 -2.80 16.95 -1.79
CA THR A 92 -3.87 17.90 -1.47
C THR A 92 -3.64 18.53 -0.11
N PHE A 93 -4.28 19.67 0.16
CA PHE A 93 -4.17 20.35 1.45
C PHE A 93 -4.53 19.42 2.64
N GLU A 94 -5.60 18.65 2.53
CA GLU A 94 -6.02 17.71 3.59
C GLU A 94 -4.96 16.63 3.86
N GLU A 95 -4.31 16.12 2.81
CA GLU A 95 -3.26 15.13 2.92
C GLU A 95 -1.97 15.71 3.53
N GLN A 96 -1.63 16.96 3.20
CA GLN A 96 -0.51 17.67 3.83
C GLN A 96 -0.75 17.88 5.33
N VAL A 97 -1.97 18.26 5.71
CA VAL A 97 -2.37 18.38 7.12
C VAL A 97 -2.25 17.04 7.85
N LEU A 98 -2.69 15.94 7.21
CA LEU A 98 -2.61 14.59 7.79
C LEU A 98 -1.19 14.24 8.23
N ILE A 99 -0.20 14.44 7.35
CA ILE A 99 1.20 14.08 7.59
C ILE A 99 1.95 15.09 8.47
N GLY A 100 1.28 16.15 8.91
CA GLY A 100 1.88 17.19 9.77
C GLY A 100 2.76 18.15 8.97
N GLY A 101 2.28 18.58 7.81
CA GLY A 101 2.94 19.57 6.96
C GLY A 101 3.52 20.70 7.79
N LYS A 102 4.83 20.92 7.68
CA LYS A 102 5.47 22.10 8.25
C LYS A 102 4.86 23.30 7.53
N ASN A 103 3.98 24.03 8.21
CA ASN A 103 3.69 25.41 7.87
C ASN A 103 5.03 26.15 7.90
N LYS A 104 5.62 26.40 6.74
CA LYS A 104 6.68 27.40 6.59
C LYS A 104 6.02 28.75 6.37
#